data_AF-A0A416G8W3-F1
#
_entry.id   AF-A0A416G8W3-F1
#
_cell.length_a   1.000
_cell.length_b   1.000
_cell.length_c   1.000
_cell.angle_alpha   90.00
_cell.angle_beta   90.00
_cell.angle_gamma   90.00
#
_symmetry.space_group_name_H-M   'P 1'
#
loop_
_entity.id
_entity.type
_entity.pdbx_description
1 polymer ?
#
loop_
_entity_poly.entity_id
_entity_poly.type
_entity_poly.pdbx_seq_one_letter_code
_entity_poly.pdbx_strand_id
1 'polypeptide(L)'
;MKKTLLLAAFGLFSLAGFAQTSKTYTDDLIVTINEVSTPAQKSNIDFVNHEDGTCDFILKNFCLGEEVYVGNIELKNVILTAGEGYNTFSVQQTITIQPGDDTSKDWLGPLLGQVPIDMKGKISEDQLYCTIDIDMTSTLGQTIEVTFGSDIMTGITHVSVTTDKLVDVYSLAGALLRSHVAPENALNGLQPGVYVVNGKKVIKK
;
A
#
# COMPACT_ATOMS: atom_id res chain seq x y z
N MET A 1 12.48 -30.62 -27.73
CA MET A 1 11.06 -30.20 -27.69
C MET A 1 10.51 -30.69 -26.34
N LYS A 2 9.99 -29.95 -25.39
CA LYS A 2 9.75 -28.52 -25.15
C LYS A 2 9.95 -28.35 -23.63
N LYS A 3 10.71 -27.35 -23.19
CA LYS A 3 10.79 -27.00 -21.76
C LYS A 3 9.46 -26.36 -21.37
N THR A 4 8.60 -27.09 -20.68
CA THR A 4 7.42 -26.51 -20.02
C THR A 4 7.92 -25.73 -18.81
N LEU A 5 8.11 -24.42 -19.00
CA LEU A 5 8.25 -23.47 -17.91
C LEU A 5 6.93 -23.50 -17.12
N LEU A 6 7.01 -24.01 -15.89
CA LEU A 6 5.98 -23.79 -14.89
C LEU A 6 6.10 -22.30 -14.50
N LEU A 7 5.29 -21.44 -15.11
CA LEU A 7 5.06 -20.09 -14.56
C LEU A 7 4.27 -20.29 -13.27
N ALA A 8 4.91 -20.05 -12.13
CA ALA A 8 4.24 -19.91 -10.86
C ALA A 8 3.41 -18.61 -10.91
N ALA A 9 2.14 -18.73 -11.27
CA ALA A 9 1.15 -17.68 -11.08
C ALA A 9 0.84 -17.57 -9.57
N PHE A 10 1.63 -16.76 -8.87
CA PHE A 10 1.28 -16.25 -7.53
C PHE A 10 1.00 -14.75 -7.64
N GLY A 11 -0.03 -14.41 -8.42
CA GLY A 11 -0.90 -13.29 -8.07
C GLY A 11 -2.16 -13.95 -7.52
N LEU A 12 -2.39 -13.89 -6.21
CA LEU A 12 -3.55 -14.52 -5.56
C LEU A 12 -4.84 -13.72 -5.83
N PHE A 13 -5.17 -13.61 -7.11
CA PHE A 13 -6.52 -13.50 -7.66
C PHE A 13 -6.47 -14.28 -8.97
N SER A 14 -6.28 -15.60 -8.87
CA SER A 14 -6.53 -16.47 -10.03
C SER A 14 -7.98 -16.25 -10.46
N LEU A 15 -8.18 -15.73 -11.67
CA LEU A 15 -9.46 -15.51 -12.36
C LEU A 15 -10.25 -16.81 -12.64
N ALA A 16 -10.22 -17.78 -11.71
CA ALA A 16 -10.90 -19.05 -11.81
C ALA A 16 -11.90 -19.20 -10.66
N GLY A 17 -13.09 -18.62 -10.84
CA GLY A 17 -14.24 -18.77 -9.96
C GLY A 17 -14.95 -17.44 -9.67
N PHE A 18 -15.86 -17.02 -10.54
CA PHE A 18 -16.65 -15.79 -10.36
C PHE A 18 -17.71 -16.00 -9.27
N ALA A 19 -17.37 -15.67 -8.03
CA ALA A 19 -18.34 -15.30 -7.02
C ALA A 19 -18.04 -13.85 -6.64
N GLN A 20 -19.07 -13.01 -6.51
CA GLN A 20 -18.92 -11.70 -5.88
C GLN A 20 -18.28 -11.90 -4.50
N THR A 21 -17.16 -11.24 -4.26
CA THR A 21 -16.47 -11.29 -2.96
C THR A 21 -16.45 -9.91 -2.34
N SER A 22 -16.57 -9.86 -1.01
CA SER A 22 -16.45 -8.64 -0.23
C SER A 22 -15.41 -8.82 0.86
N LYS A 23 -14.57 -7.82 1.08
CA LYS A 23 -13.58 -7.78 2.15
C LYS A 23 -13.53 -6.40 2.76
N THR A 24 -13.41 -6.32 4.08
CA THR A 24 -13.10 -5.06 4.78
C THR A 24 -11.60 -5.03 5.07
N TYR A 25 -10.94 -3.97 4.66
CA TYR A 25 -9.57 -3.65 5.06
C TYR A 25 -9.62 -2.66 6.21
N THR A 26 -8.90 -2.96 7.29
CA THR A 26 -8.78 -2.10 8.47
C THR A 26 -7.33 -1.67 8.62
N ASP A 27 -7.08 -0.36 8.58
CA ASP A 27 -5.73 0.19 8.77
C ASP A 27 -5.80 1.64 9.28
N ASP A 28 -4.63 2.25 9.47
CA ASP A 28 -4.50 3.67 9.78
C ASP A 28 -4.86 4.53 8.58
N LEU A 29 -5.58 5.60 8.85
CA LEU A 29 -5.95 6.64 7.91
C LEU A 29 -5.38 7.97 8.41
N ILE A 30 -4.69 8.68 7.55
CA ILE A 30 -4.11 10.00 7.80
C ILE A 30 -4.73 10.99 6.84
N VAL A 31 -5.20 12.12 7.36
CA VAL A 31 -5.76 13.21 6.56
C VAL A 31 -4.79 14.37 6.58
N THR A 32 -4.46 14.90 5.42
CA THR A 32 -3.61 16.07 5.22
C THR A 32 -4.43 17.17 4.59
N ILE A 33 -4.50 18.31 5.26
CA ILE A 33 -5.23 19.50 4.79
C ILE A 33 -4.22 20.61 4.66
N ASN A 34 -4.02 21.14 3.45
CA ASN A 34 -3.04 22.20 3.19
C ASN A 34 -1.66 21.90 3.83
N GLU A 35 -1.14 20.70 3.61
CA GLU A 35 0.15 20.20 4.12
C GLU A 35 0.22 19.90 5.63
N VAL A 36 -0.87 20.06 6.39
CA VAL A 36 -0.93 19.72 7.81
C VAL A 36 -1.66 18.41 8.01
N SER A 37 -0.99 17.41 8.58
CA SER A 37 -1.54 16.06 8.80
C SER A 37 -2.14 15.87 10.19
N THR A 38 -3.25 15.14 10.24
CA THR A 38 -3.81 14.60 11.49
C THR A 38 -2.92 13.48 12.03
N PRO A 39 -3.04 13.13 13.33
CA PRO A 39 -2.61 11.83 13.81
C PRO A 39 -3.28 10.70 13.02
N ALA A 40 -2.63 9.53 13.00
CA ALA A 40 -3.22 8.31 12.44
C ALA A 40 -4.47 7.90 13.22
N GLN A 41 -5.55 7.62 12.50
CA GLN A 41 -6.82 7.14 13.04
C GLN A 41 -7.21 5.82 12.38
N LYS A 42 -7.74 4.86 13.14
CA LYS A 42 -8.20 3.60 12.55
C LYS A 42 -9.46 3.81 11.71
N SER A 43 -9.45 3.25 10.51
CA SER A 43 -10.58 3.32 9.58
C SER A 43 -10.76 2.00 8.83
N ASN A 44 -11.89 1.88 8.13
CA ASN A 44 -12.27 0.72 7.34
C ASN A 44 -12.58 1.14 5.91
N ILE A 45 -12.03 0.39 4.94
CA ILE A 45 -12.46 0.45 3.54
C ILE A 45 -13.05 -0.91 3.19
N ASP A 46 -14.34 -0.91 2.85
CA ASP A 46 -15.00 -2.08 2.28
C ASP A 46 -14.65 -2.16 0.78
N PHE A 47 -14.22 -3.33 0.36
CA PHE A 47 -13.92 -3.69 -1.01
C PHE A 47 -14.95 -4.71 -1.48
N VAL A 48 -15.54 -4.49 -2.66
CA VAL A 48 -16.48 -5.41 -3.29
C VAL A 48 -15.99 -5.71 -4.70
N ASN A 49 -15.68 -6.97 -4.99
CA ASN A 49 -15.30 -7.40 -6.33
C ASN A 49 -16.50 -7.98 -7.07
N HIS A 50 -16.72 -7.51 -8.29
CA HIS A 50 -17.86 -7.88 -9.13
C HIS A 50 -17.47 -8.90 -10.18
N GLU A 51 -18.47 -9.61 -10.71
CA GLU A 51 -18.28 -10.64 -11.73
C GLU A 51 -17.84 -10.08 -13.08
N ASP A 52 -18.11 -8.80 -13.34
CA ASP A 52 -17.73 -8.10 -14.58
C ASP A 52 -16.25 -7.66 -14.61
N GLY A 53 -15.48 -7.98 -13.56
CA GLY A 53 -14.08 -7.63 -13.43
C GLY A 53 -13.83 -6.22 -12.90
N THR A 54 -14.88 -5.51 -12.48
CA THR A 54 -14.75 -4.26 -11.74
C THR A 54 -14.87 -4.49 -10.23
N CYS A 55 -14.50 -3.48 -9.45
CA CYS A 55 -14.64 -3.48 -8.00
C CYS A 55 -15.07 -2.12 -7.45
N ASP A 56 -15.64 -2.12 -6.25
CA ASP A 56 -16.02 -0.93 -5.52
C ASP A 56 -15.15 -0.77 -4.26
N PHE A 57 -14.85 0.48 -3.92
CA PHE A 57 -14.23 0.87 -2.66
C PHE A 57 -15.19 1.79 -1.89
N ILE A 58 -15.46 1.45 -0.63
CA ILE A 58 -16.32 2.24 0.26
C ILE A 58 -15.56 2.59 1.54
N LEU A 59 -15.14 3.85 1.66
CA LEU A 59 -14.64 4.42 2.91
C LEU A 59 -15.83 4.94 3.71
N LYS A 60 -16.15 4.27 4.82
CA LYS A 60 -17.31 4.60 5.65
C LYS A 60 -16.96 5.63 6.72
N ASN A 61 -17.93 6.50 7.03
CA ASN A 61 -17.91 7.44 8.14
C ASN A 61 -16.63 8.30 8.17
N PHE A 62 -16.18 8.76 7.01
CA PHE A 62 -14.98 9.58 6.88
C PHE A 62 -15.12 10.87 7.69
N CYS A 63 -14.11 11.16 8.50
CA CYS A 63 -13.99 12.38 9.29
C CYS A 63 -12.72 13.13 8.92
N LEU A 64 -12.85 14.44 8.74
CA LEU A 64 -11.75 15.35 8.53
C LEU A 64 -11.21 15.80 9.90
N GLY A 65 -10.32 15.00 10.49
CA GLY A 65 -9.92 15.16 11.90
C GLY A 65 -11.00 14.64 12.86
N GLU A 66 -11.06 15.17 14.08
CA GLU A 66 -11.88 14.61 15.17
C GLU A 66 -13.36 15.04 15.14
N GLU A 67 -13.68 16.22 14.61
CA GLU A 67 -15.01 16.83 14.78
C GLU A 67 -15.75 17.17 13.47
N VAL A 68 -15.11 16.99 12.32
CA VAL A 68 -15.71 17.32 11.02
C VAL A 68 -16.15 16.03 10.33
N TYR A 69 -17.42 15.69 10.49
CA TYR A 69 -18.04 14.50 9.91
C TYR A 69 -18.37 14.71 8.43
N VAL A 70 -17.69 13.98 7.54
CA VAL A 70 -17.83 14.15 6.10
C VAL A 70 -18.86 13.16 5.55
N GLY A 71 -18.67 11.86 5.73
CA GLY A 71 -19.64 10.84 5.31
C GLY A 71 -19.00 9.65 4.61
N ASN A 72 -19.78 8.94 3.81
CA ASN A 72 -19.34 7.76 3.08
C ASN A 72 -18.83 8.14 1.68
N ILE A 73 -17.58 7.77 1.37
CA ILE A 73 -16.97 7.93 0.05
C ILE A 73 -17.07 6.59 -0.67
N GLU A 74 -17.86 6.54 -1.75
CA GLU A 74 -18.11 5.35 -2.55
C GLU A 74 -17.56 5.56 -3.97
N LEU A 75 -16.54 4.78 -4.35
CA LEU A 75 -16.00 4.73 -5.70
C LEU A 75 -16.35 3.39 -6.33
N LYS A 76 -17.08 3.42 -7.44
CA LYS A 76 -17.67 2.21 -8.06
C LYS A 76 -17.05 1.90 -9.40
N ASN A 77 -17.15 0.65 -9.83
CA ASN A 77 -16.69 0.19 -11.15
C ASN A 77 -15.19 0.48 -11.40
N VAL A 78 -14.36 0.36 -10.37
CA VAL A 78 -12.91 0.54 -10.47
C VAL A 78 -12.28 -0.68 -11.13
N ILE A 79 -11.30 -0.46 -12.02
CA ILE A 79 -10.59 -1.55 -12.70
C ILE A 79 -9.22 -1.73 -12.04
N LEU A 80 -8.91 -2.97 -11.67
CA LEU A 80 -7.59 -3.35 -11.17
C LEU A 80 -6.65 -3.69 -12.32
N THR A 81 -5.39 -3.25 -12.23
CA THR A 81 -4.30 -3.65 -13.09
C THR A 81 -3.47 -4.71 -12.37
N ALA A 82 -3.35 -5.90 -12.98
CA ALA A 82 -2.62 -7.01 -12.38
C ALA A 82 -1.10 -6.74 -12.32
N GLY A 83 -0.49 -7.09 -11.19
CA GLY A 83 0.95 -6.99 -10.97
C GLY A 83 1.53 -8.23 -10.28
N GLU A 84 2.85 -8.27 -10.13
CA GLU A 84 3.52 -9.33 -9.37
C GLU A 84 3.43 -9.02 -7.86
N GLY A 85 2.66 -9.83 -7.13
CA GLY A 85 2.48 -9.75 -5.67
C GLY A 85 1.33 -8.84 -5.19
N TYR A 86 0.97 -7.81 -5.96
CA TYR A 86 -0.20 -6.97 -5.71
C TYR A 86 -0.76 -6.43 -7.03
N ASN A 87 -2.04 -6.06 -7.03
CA ASN A 87 -2.67 -5.32 -8.11
C ASN A 87 -2.61 -3.81 -7.82
N THR A 88 -2.68 -2.99 -8.85
CA THR A 88 -2.76 -1.52 -8.72
C THR A 88 -4.08 -0.99 -9.28
N PHE A 89 -4.44 0.23 -8.88
CA PHE A 89 -5.59 0.92 -9.45
C PHE A 89 -5.39 2.43 -9.42
N SER A 90 -6.07 3.12 -10.33
CA SER A 90 -6.18 4.57 -10.36
C SER A 90 -7.54 4.92 -10.96
N VAL A 91 -8.28 5.77 -10.28
CA VAL A 91 -9.64 6.14 -10.64
C VAL A 91 -9.90 7.59 -10.30
N GLN A 92 -10.49 8.32 -11.25
CA GLN A 92 -11.00 9.67 -11.05
C GLN A 92 -12.51 9.66 -11.25
N GLN A 93 -13.25 10.08 -10.22
CA GLN A 93 -14.71 10.14 -10.26
C GLN A 93 -15.20 11.39 -9.56
N THR A 94 -16.26 11.98 -10.09
CA THR A 94 -17.03 13.02 -9.40
C THR A 94 -18.24 12.36 -8.74
N ILE A 95 -18.30 12.39 -7.42
CA ILE A 95 -19.33 11.71 -6.63
C ILE A 95 -20.11 12.68 -5.76
N THR A 96 -21.28 12.26 -5.27
CA THR A 96 -21.91 12.88 -4.10
C THR A 96 -21.60 12.03 -2.89
N ILE A 97 -20.94 12.63 -1.90
CA ILE A 97 -20.62 11.94 -0.64
C ILE A 97 -21.93 11.63 0.07
N GLN A 98 -22.13 10.35 0.42
CA GLN A 98 -23.34 9.92 1.11
C GLN A 98 -23.25 10.25 2.60
N PRO A 99 -24.38 10.45 3.31
CA PRO A 99 -24.33 10.56 4.76
C PRO A 99 -23.72 9.29 5.35
N GLY A 100 -23.01 9.44 6.47
CA GLY A 100 -22.51 8.29 7.22
C GLY A 100 -23.63 7.56 7.96
N ASP A 101 -23.25 6.47 8.61
CA ASP A 101 -24.18 5.51 9.19
C ASP A 101 -24.75 5.98 10.55
N ASP A 102 -24.02 6.85 11.25
CA ASP A 102 -24.48 7.45 12.52
C ASP A 102 -25.44 8.61 12.25
N THR A 103 -26.74 8.35 12.45
CA THR A 103 -27.81 9.34 12.24
C THR A 103 -27.80 10.48 13.26
N SER A 104 -26.99 10.41 14.32
CA SER A 104 -26.85 11.48 15.30
C SER A 104 -25.86 12.58 14.88
N LYS A 105 -25.14 12.37 13.76
CA LYS A 105 -24.14 13.30 13.25
C LYS A 105 -24.69 14.16 12.12
N ASP A 106 -24.24 15.40 12.07
CA ASP A 106 -24.44 16.29 10.94
C ASP A 106 -23.36 16.01 9.88
N TRP A 107 -23.75 15.30 8.82
CA TRP A 107 -22.84 14.94 7.72
C TRP A 107 -22.69 16.10 6.74
N LEU A 108 -21.46 16.62 6.61
CA LEU A 108 -21.16 17.72 5.71
C LEU A 108 -21.17 17.28 4.24
N GLY A 109 -20.74 16.05 3.96
CA GLY A 109 -20.56 15.48 2.62
C GLY A 109 -21.72 15.71 1.65
N PRO A 110 -22.95 15.31 2.01
CA PRO A 110 -24.13 15.50 1.17
C PRO A 110 -24.41 16.96 0.79
N LEU A 111 -23.99 17.93 1.61
CA LEU A 111 -24.20 19.36 1.40
C LEU A 111 -23.17 19.98 0.44
N LEU A 112 -22.06 19.28 0.17
CA LEU A 112 -21.00 19.76 -0.72
C LEU A 112 -21.33 19.60 -2.21
N GLY A 113 -22.40 18.85 -2.53
CA GLY A 113 -22.80 18.58 -3.90
C GLY A 113 -21.90 17.55 -4.59
N GLN A 114 -21.42 17.89 -5.78
CA GLN A 114 -20.52 17.03 -6.55
C GLN A 114 -19.06 17.30 -6.16
N VAL A 115 -18.39 16.26 -5.68
CA VAL A 115 -17.00 16.30 -5.20
C VAL A 115 -16.11 15.47 -6.13
N PRO A 116 -15.10 16.06 -6.78
CA PRO A 116 -14.10 15.32 -7.53
C PRO A 116 -13.14 14.58 -6.60
N ILE A 117 -12.95 13.29 -6.87
CA ILE A 117 -12.07 12.38 -6.15
C ILE A 117 -11.09 11.75 -7.14
N ASP A 118 -9.80 11.78 -6.83
CA ASP A 118 -8.77 10.96 -7.49
C ASP A 118 -8.23 9.96 -6.46
N MET A 119 -8.41 8.67 -6.70
CA MET A 119 -7.91 7.61 -5.83
C MET A 119 -6.96 6.71 -6.60
N LYS A 120 -5.81 6.43 -6.00
CA LYS A 120 -4.79 5.51 -6.53
C LYS A 120 -4.25 4.63 -5.42
N GLY A 121 -3.88 3.41 -5.75
CA GLY A 121 -3.43 2.47 -4.72
C GLY A 121 -2.92 1.13 -5.22
N LYS A 122 -2.58 0.31 -4.23
CA LYS A 122 -2.14 -1.09 -4.34
C LYS A 122 -3.03 -1.95 -3.47
N ILE A 123 -3.39 -3.13 -3.98
CA ILE A 123 -4.24 -4.08 -3.27
C ILE A 123 -3.69 -5.49 -3.43
N SER A 124 -3.61 -6.22 -2.32
CA SER A 124 -3.34 -7.65 -2.28
C SER A 124 -4.47 -8.36 -1.53
N GLU A 125 -4.34 -9.68 -1.37
CA GLU A 125 -5.26 -10.41 -0.50
C GLU A 125 -5.30 -9.77 0.89
N ASP A 126 -4.15 -9.49 1.50
CA ASP A 126 -4.07 -9.07 2.91
C ASP A 126 -4.07 -7.56 3.14
N GLN A 127 -3.61 -6.76 2.16
CA GLN A 127 -3.32 -5.35 2.37
C GLN A 127 -3.98 -4.47 1.30
N LEU A 128 -4.47 -3.31 1.73
CA LEU A 128 -4.86 -2.20 0.88
C LEU A 128 -4.05 -0.98 1.28
N TYR A 129 -3.37 -0.39 0.30
CA TYR A 129 -2.76 0.92 0.41
C TYR A 129 -3.35 1.84 -0.65
N CYS A 130 -3.78 3.03 -0.25
CA CYS A 130 -4.25 4.01 -1.22
C CYS A 130 -4.11 5.45 -0.73
N THR A 131 -4.02 6.36 -1.69
CA THR A 131 -4.16 7.79 -1.49
C THR A 131 -5.43 8.26 -2.18
N ILE A 132 -6.18 9.16 -1.53
CA ILE A 132 -7.40 9.78 -2.04
C ILE A 132 -7.17 11.29 -2.04
N ASP A 133 -7.11 11.89 -3.21
CA ASP A 133 -7.07 13.33 -3.41
C ASP A 133 -8.51 13.83 -3.58
N ILE A 134 -8.94 14.70 -2.67
CA ILE A 134 -10.27 15.33 -2.66
C ILE A 134 -10.08 16.81 -2.98
N ASP A 135 -10.45 17.21 -4.20
CA ASP A 135 -10.32 18.59 -4.62
C ASP A 135 -11.55 19.41 -4.23
N MET A 136 -11.39 20.20 -3.16
CA MET A 136 -12.39 21.12 -2.64
C MET A 136 -11.98 22.58 -2.86
N THR A 137 -11.07 22.86 -3.80
CA THR A 137 -10.56 24.22 -4.04
C THR A 137 -11.67 25.17 -4.50
N SER A 138 -12.61 24.68 -5.30
CA SER A 138 -13.72 25.50 -5.84
C SER A 138 -14.79 25.84 -4.80
N THR A 139 -14.94 25.02 -3.77
CA THR A 139 -16.03 25.11 -2.78
C THR A 139 -15.54 25.60 -1.41
N LEU A 140 -14.37 25.14 -0.97
CA LEU A 140 -13.79 25.43 0.34
C LEU A 140 -12.39 26.05 0.26
N GLY A 141 -11.80 26.19 -0.93
CA GLY A 141 -10.45 26.73 -1.10
C GLY A 141 -9.36 25.81 -0.54
N GLN A 142 -9.62 24.50 -0.44
CA GLN A 142 -8.74 23.53 0.21
C GLN A 142 -8.51 22.30 -0.67
N THR A 143 -7.30 21.74 -0.58
CA THR A 143 -7.00 20.41 -1.11
C THR A 143 -6.79 19.46 0.08
N ILE A 144 -7.51 18.34 0.05
CA ILE A 144 -7.45 17.34 1.10
C ILE A 144 -6.85 16.07 0.49
N GLU A 145 -5.77 15.58 1.10
CA GLU A 145 -5.17 14.29 0.77
C GLU A 145 -5.45 13.32 1.91
N VAL A 146 -5.86 12.10 1.58
CA VAL A 146 -6.09 11.03 2.55
C VAL A 146 -5.19 9.86 2.19
N THR A 147 -4.40 9.38 3.14
CA THR A 147 -3.62 8.15 3.00
C THR A 147 -4.22 7.07 3.88
N PHE A 148 -4.48 5.90 3.31
CA PHE A 148 -4.93 4.72 4.03
C PHE A 148 -3.89 3.60 3.91
N GLY A 149 -3.51 3.05 5.07
CA GLY A 149 -2.55 1.97 5.20
C GLY A 149 -1.11 2.36 4.86
N SER A 150 -0.23 1.36 4.91
CA SER A 150 1.18 1.49 4.54
C SER A 150 1.46 0.90 3.16
N ASP A 151 2.38 1.51 2.42
CA ASP A 151 2.68 1.08 1.05
C ASP A 151 3.11 -0.41 0.97
N ILE A 152 2.58 -1.12 -0.03
CA ILE A 152 2.91 -2.53 -0.27
C ILE A 152 4.27 -2.60 -0.97
N MET A 153 5.28 -3.09 -0.23
CA MET A 153 6.64 -3.28 -0.71
C MET A 153 6.88 -4.75 -1.06
N THR A 154 7.29 -5.03 -2.29
CA THR A 154 7.69 -6.39 -2.75
C THR A 154 9.19 -6.68 -2.56
N GLY A 155 9.91 -5.81 -1.84
CA GLY A 155 11.34 -5.93 -1.56
C GLY A 155 11.64 -6.52 -0.17
N ILE A 156 12.93 -6.74 0.11
CA ILE A 156 13.39 -7.17 1.44
C ILE A 156 13.31 -5.98 2.40
N THR A 157 12.31 -5.96 3.29
CA THR A 157 12.14 -4.93 4.32
C THR A 157 13.03 -5.17 5.55
N HIS A 158 13.39 -6.43 5.81
CA HIS A 158 14.27 -6.82 6.89
C HIS A 158 15.14 -8.01 6.49
N VAL A 159 16.45 -7.90 6.74
CA VAL A 159 17.37 -9.05 6.68
C VAL A 159 17.60 -9.49 8.12
N SER A 160 17.04 -10.63 8.50
CA SER A 160 17.37 -11.27 9.77
C SER A 160 18.81 -11.77 9.71
N VAL A 161 19.66 -11.15 10.52
CA VAL A 161 21.07 -11.52 10.66
C VAL A 161 21.23 -12.20 12.00
N THR A 162 21.78 -13.42 12.02
CA THR A 162 22.25 -14.00 13.27
C THR A 162 23.41 -13.17 13.78
N THR A 163 23.39 -12.82 15.06
CA THR A 163 24.56 -12.27 15.75
C THR A 163 25.53 -13.40 16.05
N ASP A 164 26.07 -14.01 15.00
CA ASP A 164 27.15 -14.97 15.12
C ASP A 164 28.45 -14.25 15.46
N LYS A 165 29.28 -14.90 16.29
CA LYS A 165 30.63 -14.42 16.60
C LYS A 165 31.54 -14.40 15.35
N LEU A 166 31.18 -15.16 14.31
CA LEU A 166 31.92 -15.32 13.08
C LEU A 166 30.98 -15.10 11.89
N VAL A 167 31.50 -14.55 10.81
CA VAL A 167 30.73 -14.15 9.63
C VAL A 167 31.34 -14.71 8.36
N ASP A 168 30.49 -14.95 7.38
CA ASP A 168 30.89 -15.16 5.99
C ASP A 168 30.90 -13.83 5.23
N VAL A 169 31.73 -13.76 4.19
CA VAL A 169 31.92 -12.59 3.34
C VAL A 169 31.73 -13.00 1.89
N TYR A 170 30.74 -12.40 1.23
CA TYR A 170 30.41 -12.66 -0.16
C TYR A 170 30.71 -11.45 -1.04
N SER A 171 31.04 -11.70 -2.31
CA SER A 171 31.06 -10.66 -3.35
C SER A 171 29.62 -10.29 -3.77
N LEU A 172 29.46 -9.19 -4.51
CA LEU A 172 28.15 -8.84 -5.11
C LEU A 172 27.64 -9.88 -6.11
N ALA A 173 28.53 -10.70 -6.68
CA ALA A 173 28.14 -11.82 -7.55
C ALA A 173 27.72 -13.07 -6.75
N GLY A 174 27.68 -13.00 -5.41
CA GLY A 174 27.30 -14.11 -4.54
C GLY A 174 28.42 -15.13 -4.29
N ALA A 175 29.65 -14.85 -4.73
CA ALA A 175 30.78 -15.76 -4.47
C ALA A 175 31.23 -15.64 -3.02
N LEU A 176 31.32 -16.76 -2.30
CA LEU A 176 31.92 -16.82 -0.97
C LEU A 176 33.41 -16.53 -1.06
N LEU A 177 33.83 -15.39 -0.51
CA LEU A 177 35.24 -14.97 -0.53
C LEU A 177 35.96 -15.46 0.72
N ARG A 178 35.31 -15.32 1.88
CA ARG A 178 35.86 -15.74 3.17
C ARG A 178 34.75 -16.29 4.04
N SER A 179 35.08 -17.24 4.91
CA SER A 179 34.10 -17.92 5.74
C SER A 179 34.54 -17.99 7.20
N HIS A 180 33.57 -17.91 8.11
CA HIS A 180 33.76 -18.03 9.56
C HIS A 180 34.89 -17.14 10.11
N VAL A 181 34.91 -15.85 9.73
CA VAL A 181 35.91 -14.88 10.20
C VAL A 181 35.32 -13.95 11.25
N ALA A 182 36.17 -13.43 12.16
CA ALA A 182 35.74 -12.39 13.08
C ALA A 182 35.28 -11.13 12.30
N PRO A 183 34.15 -10.48 12.67
CA PRO A 183 33.59 -9.34 11.95
C PRO A 183 34.58 -8.20 11.72
N GLU A 184 35.42 -7.88 12.70
CA GLU A 184 36.45 -6.83 12.59
C GLU A 184 37.52 -7.15 11.55
N ASN A 185 37.72 -8.43 11.25
CA ASN A 185 38.66 -8.89 10.25
C ASN A 185 37.98 -9.09 8.89
N ALA A 186 36.65 -8.93 8.78
CA ALA A 186 35.80 -9.27 7.62
C ALA A 186 36.25 -8.68 6.27
N LEU A 187 37.12 -7.68 6.24
CA LEU A 187 37.62 -7.08 5.00
C LEU A 187 39.12 -7.24 4.78
N ASN A 188 39.86 -7.87 5.71
CA ASN A 188 41.32 -8.02 5.61
C ASN A 188 41.71 -8.79 4.34
N GLY A 189 42.73 -8.30 3.63
CA GLY A 189 43.24 -8.90 2.39
C GLY A 189 42.34 -8.76 1.16
N LEU A 190 41.09 -8.27 1.28
CA LEU A 190 40.22 -8.02 0.13
C LEU A 190 40.60 -6.72 -0.58
N GLN A 191 40.34 -6.62 -1.88
CA GLN A 191 40.51 -5.39 -2.64
C GLN A 191 39.43 -4.35 -2.25
N PRO A 192 39.63 -3.05 -2.52
CA PRO A 192 38.55 -2.07 -2.45
C PRO A 192 37.34 -2.52 -3.27
N GLY A 193 36.14 -2.37 -2.72
CA GLY A 193 34.93 -2.90 -3.33
C GLY A 193 33.75 -3.04 -2.37
N VAL A 194 32.66 -3.62 -2.88
CA VAL A 194 31.43 -3.84 -2.12
C VAL A 194 31.28 -5.33 -1.82
N TYR A 195 30.99 -5.63 -0.56
CA TYR A 195 30.86 -6.99 -0.03
C TYR A 195 29.56 -7.14 0.74
N VAL A 196 29.07 -8.37 0.85
CA VAL A 196 27.99 -8.73 1.78
C VAL A 196 28.63 -9.45 2.97
N VAL A 197 28.53 -8.84 4.15
CA VAL A 197 29.05 -9.37 5.42
C VAL A 197 27.88 -9.46 6.38
N ASN A 198 27.60 -10.66 6.88
CA ASN A 198 26.46 -10.93 7.75
C ASN A 198 25.16 -10.27 7.24
N GLY A 199 24.76 -10.61 6.00
CA GLY A 199 23.55 -10.06 5.37
C GLY A 199 23.55 -8.56 5.07
N LYS A 200 24.62 -7.82 5.41
CA LYS A 200 24.71 -6.37 5.21
C LYS A 200 25.72 -6.01 4.13
N LYS A 201 25.38 -5.01 3.32
CA LYS A 201 26.32 -4.39 2.39
C LYS A 201 27.40 -3.62 3.17
N VAL A 202 28.66 -3.93 2.91
CA VAL A 202 29.81 -3.24 3.49
C VAL A 202 30.74 -2.80 2.36
N ILE A 203 31.21 -1.56 2.43
CA ILE A 203 32.11 -0.98 1.42
C ILE A 203 33.53 -0.94 2.01
N LYS A 204 34.46 -1.63 1.36
CA LYS A 204 35.89 -1.47 1.62
C LYS A 204 36.42 -0.36 0.72
N LYS A 205 36.99 0.67 1.33
CA LYS A 205 37.71 1.74 0.61
C LYS A 205 39.12 1.29 0.25
#